data_AF-A0A1Y1N497-F1
#
_entry.id   AF-A0A1Y1N497-F1
#
_cell.length_a   1.000
_cell.length_b   1.000
_cell.length_c   1.000
_cell.angle_alpha   90.00
_cell.angle_beta   90.00
_cell.angle_gamma   90.00
#
_symmetry.space_group_name_H-M   'P 1'
#
loop_
_entity.id
_entity.type
_entity.pdbx_description
1 polymer ?
#
loop_
_entity_poly.entity_id
_entity_poly.type
_entity_poly.pdbx_seq_one_letter_code
_entity_poly.pdbx_strand_id
1 'polypeptide(L)'
;KIDMYEKTDWLCGCTFNNSLYCFPCLLFGDEASEYSEWTKNGVTDLVHLSEKIRNINRQRYIPISAKLKFNLLGKQDIRQQLNSAYRLSIEKRNRKYKRTGMFYPKL
;
A
#
# COMPACT_ATOMS: atom_id res chain seq x y z
N LYS A 1 3.58 -24.86 10.30
CA LYS A 1 2.15 -24.60 9.96
C LYS A 1 2.02 -23.09 9.91
N ILE A 2 1.92 -22.47 8.73
CA ILE A 2 1.85 -20.99 8.62
C ILE A 2 0.53 -20.55 9.22
N ASP A 3 0.60 -19.66 10.21
CA ASP A 3 -0.57 -19.18 10.94
C ASP A 3 -1.43 -18.30 10.02
N MET A 4 -2.75 -18.35 10.16
CA MET A 4 -3.66 -17.48 9.40
C MET A 4 -3.37 -16.00 9.69
N TYR A 5 -2.91 -15.68 10.90
CA TYR A 5 -2.49 -14.34 11.29
C TYR A 5 -1.31 -13.82 10.45
N GLU A 6 -0.35 -14.68 10.10
CA GLU A 6 0.78 -14.27 9.23
C GLU A 6 0.33 -13.96 7.79
N LYS A 7 -0.77 -14.59 7.33
CA LYS A 7 -1.32 -14.39 5.97
C LYS A 7 -2.28 -13.21 5.86
N THR A 8 -2.66 -12.61 6.99
CA THR A 8 -3.69 -11.57 7.09
C THR A 8 -3.17 -10.34 7.81
N ASP A 9 -1.88 -10.03 7.64
CA ASP A 9 -1.21 -8.84 8.20
C ASP A 9 -1.85 -7.49 7.78
N TRP A 10 -2.68 -7.52 6.74
CA TRP A 10 -3.43 -6.39 6.19
C TRP A 10 -4.86 -6.30 6.72
N LEU A 11 -5.34 -7.31 7.45
CA LEU A 11 -6.69 -7.37 7.99
C LEU A 11 -6.78 -6.54 9.27
N CYS A 12 -7.81 -5.73 9.42
CA CYS A 12 -8.08 -4.97 10.64
C CYS A 12 -9.55 -5.10 11.05
N GLY A 13 -9.82 -5.03 12.35
CA GLY A 13 -11.18 -5.09 12.89
C GLY A 13 -11.63 -3.76 13.47
N CYS A 14 -12.92 -3.47 13.39
CA CYS A 14 -13.58 -2.36 14.06
C CYS A 14 -14.61 -2.90 15.04
N THR A 15 -14.45 -2.59 16.33
CA THR A 15 -15.38 -3.02 17.40
C THR A 15 -16.71 -2.28 17.37
N PHE A 16 -16.73 -1.02 16.90
CA PHE A 16 -17.95 -0.23 16.80
C PHE A 16 -18.91 -0.77 15.74
N ASN A 17 -18.39 -1.11 14.56
CA ASN A 17 -19.18 -1.71 13.47
C ASN A 17 -19.28 -3.24 13.56
N ASN A 18 -18.47 -3.87 14.44
CA ASN A 18 -18.28 -5.31 14.51
C ASN A 18 -17.94 -5.94 13.14
N SER A 19 -17.04 -5.29 12.39
CA SER A 19 -16.69 -5.64 11.02
C SER A 19 -15.18 -5.70 10.80
N LEU A 20 -14.76 -6.51 9.83
CA LEU A 20 -13.38 -6.62 9.37
C LEU A 20 -13.14 -5.86 8.07
N TYR A 21 -11.97 -5.29 7.90
CA TYR A 21 -11.60 -4.45 6.76
C TYR A 21 -10.19 -4.74 6.28
N CYS A 22 -9.89 -4.37 5.03
CA CYS A 22 -8.53 -4.32 4.52
C CYS A 22 -7.90 -2.97 4.89
N PHE A 23 -6.92 -2.97 5.80
CA PHE A 23 -6.31 -1.74 6.30
C PHE A 23 -5.64 -0.89 5.21
N PRO A 24 -4.77 -1.42 4.32
CA PRO A 24 -4.23 -0.62 3.22
C PRO A 24 -5.33 -0.10 2.27
N CYS A 25 -6.38 -0.89 2.05
CA CYS A 25 -7.48 -0.54 1.16
C CYS A 25 -8.35 0.58 1.74
N LEU A 26 -8.49 0.67 3.07
CA LEU A 26 -9.18 1.79 3.72
C LEU A 26 -8.46 3.13 3.46
N LEU A 27 -7.13 3.11 3.38
CA LEU A 27 -6.31 4.32 3.23
C LEU A 27 -6.12 4.74 1.77
N PHE A 28 -5.99 3.77 0.87
CA PHE A 28 -5.56 4.00 -0.52
C PHE A 28 -6.47 3.37 -1.58
N GLY A 29 -7.56 2.72 -1.16
CA GLY A 29 -8.57 2.16 -2.05
C GLY A 29 -9.40 3.26 -2.69
N ASP A 30 -9.96 2.93 -3.86
CA ASP A 30 -10.90 3.80 -4.56
C ASP A 30 -12.33 3.51 -4.08
N GLU A 31 -13.11 4.57 -3.87
CA GLU A 31 -14.51 4.51 -3.48
C GLU A 31 -15.40 3.81 -4.51
N ALA A 32 -14.99 3.84 -5.79
CA ALA A 32 -15.68 3.20 -6.91
C ALA A 32 -15.31 1.72 -7.09
N SER A 33 -14.43 1.17 -6.25
CA SER A 33 -13.94 -0.18 -6.43
C SER A 33 -14.97 -1.23 -5.99
N GLU A 34 -15.00 -2.36 -6.70
CA GLU A 34 -15.77 -3.60 -6.44
C GLU A 34 -15.57 -4.20 -5.02
N TYR A 35 -14.79 -3.55 -4.17
CA TYR A 35 -14.28 -4.03 -2.88
C TYR A 35 -14.84 -3.21 -1.73
N SER A 36 -15.99 -2.57 -1.92
CA SER A 36 -16.72 -1.83 -0.89
C SER A 36 -16.95 -2.66 0.38
N GLU A 37 -17.04 -3.98 0.26
CA GLU A 37 -17.08 -4.92 1.39
C GLU A 37 -15.84 -4.85 2.29
N TRP A 38 -14.64 -4.55 1.76
CA TRP A 38 -13.39 -4.49 2.52
C TRP A 38 -12.99 -3.07 2.93
N THR A 39 -13.79 -2.06 2.55
CA THR A 39 -13.50 -0.64 2.80
C THR A 39 -14.69 0.09 3.45
N LYS A 40 -15.83 0.20 2.77
CA LYS A 40 -17.00 0.96 3.26
C LYS A 40 -17.85 0.16 4.24
N ASN A 41 -18.27 -1.04 3.85
CA ASN A 41 -19.24 -1.82 4.63
C ASN A 41 -18.56 -2.66 5.71
N GLY A 42 -17.40 -3.22 5.37
CA GLY A 42 -16.72 -4.19 6.22
C GLY A 42 -17.33 -5.59 6.11
N VAL A 43 -16.52 -6.60 6.39
CA VAL A 43 -16.90 -8.00 6.37
C VAL A 43 -17.37 -8.40 7.77
N THR A 44 -18.65 -8.76 7.89
CA THR A 44 -19.27 -9.27 9.12
C THR A 44 -19.46 -10.79 9.10
N ASP A 45 -19.47 -11.39 7.91
CA ASP A 45 -19.61 -12.83 7.73
C ASP A 45 -18.30 -13.56 8.04
N LEU A 46 -18.17 -13.98 9.31
CA LEU A 46 -17.03 -14.74 9.79
C LEU A 46 -17.04 -16.21 9.33
N VAL A 47 -18.21 -16.75 8.97
CA VAL A 47 -18.36 -18.16 8.53
C VAL A 47 -17.66 -18.36 7.20
N HIS A 48 -17.82 -17.42 6.27
CA HIS A 48 -17.18 -17.46 4.95
C HIS A 48 -15.92 -16.59 4.86
N LEU A 49 -15.35 -16.17 6.00
CA LEU A 49 -14.20 -15.27 6.04
C LEU A 49 -12.98 -15.83 5.31
N SER A 50 -12.68 -17.13 5.49
CA SER A 50 -11.55 -17.75 4.81
C SER A 50 -11.68 -17.73 3.29
N GLU A 51 -12.90 -17.86 2.77
CA GLU A 51 -13.18 -17.77 1.35
C GLU A 51 -13.07 -16.33 0.85
N LYS A 52 -13.66 -15.37 1.58
CA LYS A 52 -13.54 -13.95 1.26
C LYS A 52 -12.07 -13.50 1.23
N ILE A 53 -11.25 -13.91 2.21
CA ILE A 53 -9.79 -13.67 2.25
C ILE A 53 -9.09 -14.28 1.03
N ARG A 54 -9.45 -15.50 0.64
CA ARG A 54 -8.87 -16.13 -0.56
C ARG A 54 -9.22 -15.36 -1.83
N ASN A 55 -10.45 -14.85 -1.93
CA ASN A 55 -10.93 -14.12 -3.10
C ASN A 55 -10.24 -12.77 -3.26
N ILE A 56 -10.14 -11.97 -2.19
CA ILE A 56 -9.42 -10.68 -2.24
C ILE A 56 -7.93 -10.87 -2.55
N ASN A 57 -7.29 -11.91 -2.01
CA ASN A 57 -5.90 -12.22 -2.33
C ASN A 57 -5.69 -12.66 -3.80
N ARG A 58 -6.70 -13.27 -4.44
CA ARG A 58 -6.67 -13.63 -5.87
C ARG A 58 -6.84 -12.42 -6.76
N GLN A 59 -7.62 -11.44 -6.33
CA GLN A 59 -7.92 -10.22 -7.08
C GLN A 59 -6.73 -9.23 -7.19
N ARG A 60 -5.51 -9.66 -6.80
CA ARG A 60 -4.15 -9.08 -6.91
C ARG A 60 -4.02 -7.55 -7.03
N TYR A 61 -4.63 -6.92 -8.03
CA TYR A 61 -4.42 -5.52 -8.40
C TYR A 61 -4.62 -4.50 -7.26
N ILE A 62 -5.74 -4.55 -6.54
CA ILE A 62 -6.09 -3.51 -5.56
C ILE A 62 -5.34 -3.68 -4.22
N PRO A 63 -5.32 -4.86 -3.59
CA PRO A 63 -4.53 -5.06 -2.39
C PRO A 63 -3.05 -4.80 -2.62
N ILE A 64 -2.50 -5.16 -3.79
CA ILE A 64 -1.09 -4.90 -4.11
C ILE A 64 -0.84 -3.41 -4.27
N SER A 65 -1.64 -2.68 -5.05
CA SER A 65 -1.43 -1.24 -5.24
C SER A 65 -1.59 -0.46 -3.93
N ALA A 66 -2.60 -0.79 -3.12
CA ALA A 66 -2.81 -0.19 -1.81
C ALA A 66 -1.69 -0.54 -0.83
N LYS A 67 -1.24 -1.80 -0.79
CA LYS A 67 -0.10 -2.25 0.04
C LYS A 67 1.21 -1.61 -0.41
N LEU A 68 1.43 -1.42 -1.71
CA LEU A 68 2.60 -0.71 -2.24
C LEU A 68 2.59 0.75 -1.80
N LYS A 69 1.48 1.47 -1.98
CA LYS A 69 1.32 2.85 -1.51
C LYS A 69 1.53 2.95 0.00
N PHE A 70 0.96 2.03 0.76
CA PHE A 70 1.17 1.93 2.21
C PHE A 70 2.64 1.71 2.58
N ASN A 71 3.33 0.80 1.89
CA ASN A 71 4.76 0.53 2.15
C ASN A 71 5.69 1.67 1.73
N LEU A 72 5.25 2.54 0.82
CA LEU A 72 5.96 3.75 0.38
C LEU A 72 5.61 4.98 1.22
N LEU A 73 4.55 4.91 2.02
CA LEU A 73 4.12 6.00 2.89
C LEU A 73 5.29 6.39 3.82
N GLY A 74 5.62 7.67 3.84
CA GLY A 74 6.74 8.20 4.65
C GLY A 74 8.14 7.89 4.13
N LYS A 75 8.31 7.11 3.05
CA LYS A 75 9.64 6.80 2.47
C LYS A 75 10.07 7.73 1.33
N GLN A 76 9.16 8.54 0.80
CA GLN A 76 9.49 9.53 -0.23
C GLN A 76 9.86 10.88 0.38
N ASP A 77 10.94 11.50 -0.11
CA ASP A 77 11.30 12.87 0.22
C ASP A 77 10.22 13.81 -0.31
N ILE A 78 9.49 14.46 0.60
CA ILE A 78 8.38 15.36 0.30
C ILE A 78 8.77 16.47 -0.68
N ARG A 79 10.05 16.89 -0.66
CA ARG A 79 10.60 17.89 -1.58
C ARG A 79 10.56 17.43 -3.03
N GLN A 80 10.72 16.12 -3.28
CA GLN A 80 10.63 15.55 -4.63
C GLN A 80 9.20 15.56 -5.16
N GLN A 81 8.20 15.42 -4.30
CA GLN A 81 6.80 15.49 -4.74
C GLN A 81 6.35 16.94 -5.00
N LEU A 82 6.81 17.88 -4.18
CA LEU A 82 6.35 19.28 -4.23
C LEU A 82 7.09 20.16 -5.24
N ASN A 83 8.29 19.79 -5.70
CA ASN A 83 9.14 20.70 -6.45
C ASN A 83 9.77 20.04 -7.69
N SER A 84 9.28 20.43 -8.87
CA SER A 84 9.82 20.00 -10.17
C SER A 84 11.26 20.48 -10.39
N ALA A 85 11.61 21.69 -9.93
CA ALA A 85 12.98 22.20 -10.00
C ALA A 85 13.93 21.40 -9.09
N TYR A 86 13.45 20.96 -7.92
CA TYR A 86 14.21 20.05 -7.05
C TYR A 86 14.46 18.72 -7.78
N ARG A 87 13.44 18.11 -8.39
CA ARG A 87 13.62 16.89 -9.22
C ARG A 87 14.67 17.07 -10.33
N LEU A 88 14.58 18.17 -11.08
CA LEU A 88 15.54 18.51 -12.15
C LEU A 88 16.96 18.68 -11.60
N SER A 89 17.12 19.27 -10.42
CA SER A 89 18.43 19.43 -9.78
C SER A 89 19.06 18.08 -9.40
N ILE A 90 18.25 17.13 -8.92
CA ILE A 90 18.68 15.76 -8.61
C ILE A 90 19.09 15.04 -9.90
N GLU A 91 18.31 15.15 -10.97
CA GLU A 91 18.64 14.54 -12.26
C GLU A 91 19.94 15.10 -12.86
N LYS A 92 20.10 16.43 -12.84
CA LYS A 92 21.31 17.11 -13.33
C LYS A 92 22.54 16.66 -12.55
N ARG A 93 22.41 16.55 -11.22
CA ARG A 93 23.45 16.06 -10.32
C ARG A 93 23.80 14.58 -10.62
N ASN A 94 22.80 13.71 -10.79
CA ASN A 94 23.01 12.30 -11.13
C ASN A 94 23.66 12.11 -12.51
N ARG A 95 23.31 12.93 -13.51
CA ARG A 95 23.97 12.93 -14.84
C ARG A 95 25.43 13.32 -14.74
N LYS A 96 25.77 14.32 -13.91
CA LYS A 96 27.16 14.72 -13.68
C LYS A 96 27.96 13.55 -13.10
N TYR A 97 27.44 12.86 -12.09
CA TYR A 97 28.12 11.73 -11.47
C TYR A 97 28.33 10.53 -12.40
N LYS A 98 27.34 10.19 -13.24
CA LYS A 98 27.51 9.16 -14.28
C LYS A 98 28.64 9.48 -15.26
N ARG A 99 28.84 10.77 -15.57
CA ARG A 99 29.92 11.24 -16.47
C ARG A 99 31.28 11.25 -15.79
N THR A 100 31.34 11.56 -14.48
CA THR A 100 32.60 11.70 -13.74
C THR A 100 33.04 10.45 -12.99
N GLY A 101 32.27 9.35 -13.02
CA GLY A 101 32.62 8.08 -12.37
C GLY A 101 32.63 8.12 -10.84
N MET A 102 32.09 9.16 -10.22
CA MET A 102 32.21 9.42 -8.78
C MET A 102 31.02 8.78 -8.03
N PHE A 103 31.29 7.78 -7.18
CA PHE A 103 30.28 7.10 -6.35
C PHE A 103 29.89 7.95 -5.14
N TYR A 104 28.59 7.99 -4.80
CA TYR A 104 28.10 8.54 -3.53
C TYR A 104 27.50 7.42 -2.66
N PRO A 105 27.76 7.40 -1.34
CA PRO A 105 27.03 6.56 -0.41
C PRO A 105 25.60 7.09 -0.27
N LYS A 106 24.60 6.22 -0.42
CA LYS A 106 23.20 6.55 -0.14
C LYS A 106 23.04 6.70 1.38
N LEU A 107 22.62 7.88 1.84
CA LEU A 107 22.03 8.08 3.16
C LEU A 107 20.65 7.41 3.21
#